data_AF-A0A3Q2V2T8-F1
#
_entry.id   AF-A0A3Q2V2T8-F1
#
_cell.length_a   1.000
_cell.length_b   1.000
_cell.length_c   1.000
_cell.angle_alpha   90.00
_cell.angle_beta   90.00
_cell.angle_gamma   90.00
#
_symmetry.space_group_name_H-M   'P 1'
#
loop_
_entity.id
_entity.type
_entity.pdbx_description
1 polymer ?
#
loop_
_entity_poly.entity_id
_entity_poly.type
_entity_poly.pdbx_seq_one_letter_code
_entity_poly.pdbx_strand_id
1 'polypeptide(L)'
;METLFQQLTHGNALFLILVLGLGGSFQVGFHITGLSSPSPYIQRFINNSWYDRYGEPPHPQTVTMIWSLIVSMFAVGGLFGAISVKFISDLLGRKKAMSCNSFIAVLAAGFMLASKNVNSFEMIIVARFLFGYSAGLGMNTHLIYLGEISPRKIRGIVTLTLATFLSLGKVSGRAFGLSEILGREDTWDILLSVAALFSFVQIVMLPFFPETPRYLLIEKGDDKACKKALQSLWGQGDYQQEMDEMLTEQAAIEAAPPVSLLQLLRDRTVRWQVITISTIYCCNQLSGMSTISTFTYDIFLEAGIPKKKIRYITLGLGVAEILTSLTCVSKHSVCA
;
A
#
# COMPACT_ATOMS: atom_id res chain seq x y z
N MET A 1 8.54 -24.19 11.22
CA MET A 1 9.04 -23.22 10.22
C MET A 1 9.38 -23.91 8.90
N GLU A 2 10.07 -25.06 8.91
CA GLU A 2 10.34 -25.87 7.70
C GLU A 2 9.08 -26.33 6.95
N THR A 3 8.03 -26.76 7.67
CA THR A 3 6.76 -27.18 7.06
C THR A 3 5.99 -26.05 6.37
N LEU A 4 6.04 -24.83 6.91
CA LEU A 4 5.42 -23.64 6.31
C LEU A 4 6.16 -23.19 5.05
N PHE A 5 7.50 -23.16 5.11
CA PHE A 5 8.33 -22.78 3.97
C PHE A 5 8.20 -23.78 2.83
N GLN A 6 8.13 -25.08 3.12
CA GLN A 6 7.81 -26.12 2.14
C GLN A 6 6.42 -25.91 1.53
N GLN A 7 5.38 -25.58 2.32
CA GLN A 7 4.05 -25.30 1.79
C GLN A 7 4.00 -24.06 0.88
N LEU A 8 4.77 -23.01 1.20
CA LEU A 8 4.83 -21.79 0.40
C LEU A 8 5.62 -21.95 -0.90
N THR A 9 6.58 -22.88 -0.93
CA THR A 9 7.49 -23.11 -2.07
C THR A 9 7.05 -24.25 -2.99
N HIS A 10 6.05 -25.04 -2.60
CA HIS A 10 5.54 -26.16 -3.40
C HIS A 10 4.79 -25.75 -4.68
N GLY A 11 4.31 -24.50 -4.74
CA GLY A 11 3.61 -23.94 -5.88
C GLY A 11 3.95 -22.46 -6.10
N ASN A 12 3.10 -21.75 -6.84
CA ASN A 12 3.35 -20.36 -7.21
C ASN A 12 2.92 -19.33 -6.15
N ALA A 13 2.41 -19.77 -4.98
CA ALA A 13 1.90 -18.87 -3.93
C ALA A 13 2.95 -17.86 -3.44
N LEU A 14 4.18 -18.30 -3.14
CA LEU A 14 5.24 -17.39 -2.70
C LEU A 14 5.54 -16.32 -3.75
N PHE A 15 5.66 -16.70 -5.02
CA PHE A 15 5.93 -15.76 -6.11
C PHE A 15 4.78 -14.75 -6.28
N LEU A 16 3.53 -15.20 -6.14
CA LEU A 16 2.37 -14.31 -6.17
C LEU A 16 2.37 -13.32 -4.99
N ILE A 17 2.68 -13.78 -3.78
CA ILE A 17 2.78 -12.93 -2.59
C ILE A 17 3.89 -11.89 -2.78
N LEU A 18 5.04 -12.26 -3.35
CA LEU A 18 6.11 -11.31 -3.66
C LEU A 18 5.65 -10.25 -4.67
N VAL A 19 5.00 -10.67 -5.76
CA VAL A 19 4.51 -9.77 -6.81
C VAL A 19 3.45 -8.80 -6.26
N LEU A 20 2.46 -9.30 -5.53
CA LEU A 20 1.40 -8.47 -4.92
C LEU A 20 1.96 -7.57 -3.80
N GLY A 21 2.91 -8.09 -3.02
CA GLY A 21 3.61 -7.36 -1.97
C GLY A 21 4.37 -6.16 -2.49
N LEU A 22 5.19 -6.36 -3.53
CA LEU A 22 6.02 -5.32 -4.14
C LEU A 22 5.19 -4.28 -4.90
N GLY A 23 4.21 -4.70 -5.70
CA GLY A 23 3.41 -3.76 -6.48
C GLY A 23 2.23 -3.12 -5.74
N GLY A 24 1.90 -3.61 -4.53
CA GLY A 24 0.85 -3.12 -3.64
C GLY A 24 1.37 -2.46 -2.36
N SER A 25 1.54 -3.23 -1.29
CA SER A 25 1.81 -2.68 0.05
C SER A 25 3.18 -2.00 0.19
N PHE A 26 4.20 -2.51 -0.50
CA PHE A 26 5.52 -1.87 -0.58
C PHE A 26 5.43 -0.45 -1.15
N GLN A 27 4.64 -0.29 -2.22
CA GLN A 27 4.35 0.98 -2.89
C GLN A 27 3.80 2.02 -1.89
N VAL A 28 2.82 1.62 -1.07
CA VAL A 28 2.25 2.47 -0.01
C VAL A 28 3.33 2.91 0.98
N GLY A 29 4.15 1.96 1.46
CA GLY A 29 5.22 2.26 2.41
C GLY A 29 6.24 3.23 1.84
N PHE A 30 6.63 3.02 0.58
CA PHE A 30 7.58 3.87 -0.13
C PHE A 30 7.08 5.31 -0.26
N HIS A 31 5.81 5.53 -0.64
CA HIS A 31 5.25 6.87 -0.81
C HIS A 31 4.99 7.62 0.50
N ILE A 32 4.91 6.92 1.64
CA ILE A 32 4.80 7.53 2.97
C ILE A 32 6.13 8.19 3.36
N THR A 33 7.27 7.53 3.16
CA THR A 33 8.57 8.02 3.64
C THR A 33 9.42 8.67 2.55
N GLY A 34 9.24 8.28 1.29
CA GLY A 34 10.04 8.74 0.16
C GLY A 34 9.88 10.24 -0.13
N LEU A 35 8.78 10.86 0.29
CA LEU A 35 8.53 12.30 0.14
C LEU A 35 9.35 13.16 1.13
N SER A 36 9.80 12.58 2.26
CA SER A 36 10.47 13.31 3.34
C SER A 36 11.81 13.90 2.90
N SER A 37 12.67 13.10 2.26
CA SER A 37 14.01 13.53 1.88
C SER A 37 14.05 14.61 0.78
N PRO A 38 13.20 14.55 -0.27
CA PRO A 38 13.20 15.59 -1.30
C PRO A 38 12.37 16.83 -0.94
N SER A 39 11.77 16.91 0.26
CA SER A 39 10.94 18.05 0.71
C SER A 39 11.54 19.43 0.35
N PRO A 40 12.82 19.74 0.65
CA PRO A 40 13.40 21.04 0.32
C PRO A 40 13.50 21.31 -1.19
N TYR A 41 13.74 20.26 -2.00
CA TYR A 41 13.88 20.39 -3.45
C TYR A 41 12.52 20.63 -4.11
N ILE A 42 11.47 19.98 -3.62
CA ILE A 42 10.11 20.18 -4.13
C ILE A 42 9.60 21.58 -3.76
N GLN A 43 9.87 22.05 -2.54
CA GLN A 43 9.52 23.43 -2.15
C GLN A 43 10.25 24.47 -3.00
N ARG A 44 11.53 24.25 -3.30
CA ARG A 44 12.29 25.11 -4.23
C ARG A 44 11.72 25.05 -5.65
N PHE A 45 11.32 23.87 -6.13
CA PHE A 45 10.68 23.71 -7.44
C PHE A 45 9.36 24.50 -7.52
N ILE A 46 8.52 24.45 -6.48
CA ILE A 46 7.28 25.26 -6.40
C ILE A 46 7.60 26.76 -6.52
N ASN A 47 8.61 27.22 -5.77
CA ASN A 47 9.03 28.62 -5.78
C ASN A 47 9.51 29.06 -7.17
N ASN A 48 10.36 28.26 -7.81
CA ASN A 48 10.89 28.56 -9.15
C ASN A 48 9.77 28.54 -10.20
N SER A 49 8.92 27.51 -10.20
CA SER A 49 7.80 27.39 -11.15
C SER A 49 6.84 28.58 -11.05
N TRP A 50 6.61 29.08 -9.83
CA TRP A 50 5.77 30.26 -9.61
C TRP A 50 6.43 31.52 -10.13
N TYR A 51 7.71 31.72 -9.83
CA TYR A 51 8.48 32.87 -10.31
C TYR A 51 8.49 32.93 -11.85
N ASP A 52 8.71 31.80 -12.52
CA ASP A 52 8.73 31.71 -13.98
C ASP A 52 7.36 32.07 -14.59
N ARG A 53 6.26 31.80 -13.89
CA ARG A 53 4.89 32.05 -14.36
C ARG A 53 4.40 33.48 -14.10
N TYR A 54 4.74 34.04 -12.93
CA TYR A 54 4.18 35.31 -12.46
C TYR A 54 5.20 36.46 -12.39
N GLY A 55 6.49 36.18 -12.58
CA GLY A 55 7.56 37.19 -12.52
C GLY A 55 7.93 37.67 -11.12
N GLU A 56 7.29 37.14 -10.08
CA GLU A 56 7.53 37.49 -8.68
C GLU A 56 7.58 36.24 -7.79
N PRO A 57 8.39 36.23 -6.72
CA PRO A 57 8.44 35.08 -5.82
C PRO A 57 7.13 34.99 -5.00
N PRO A 58 6.58 33.78 -4.80
CA PRO A 58 5.41 33.59 -3.96
C PRO A 58 5.71 33.95 -2.50
N HIS A 59 4.69 34.41 -1.77
CA HIS A 59 4.80 34.59 -0.33
C HIS A 59 5.15 33.24 0.35
N PRO A 60 6.01 33.19 1.39
CA PRO A 60 6.42 31.93 2.02
C PRO A 60 5.26 31.05 2.49
N GLN A 61 4.18 31.67 2.98
CA GLN A 61 2.97 30.96 3.39
C GLN A 61 2.28 30.23 2.23
N THR A 62 2.35 30.78 1.02
CA THR A 62 1.80 30.15 -0.20
C THR A 62 2.57 28.88 -0.54
N VAL A 63 3.92 28.91 -0.46
CA VAL A 63 4.74 27.71 -0.69
C VAL A 63 4.41 26.63 0.34
N THR A 64 4.32 26.99 1.62
CA THR A 64 3.93 26.06 2.69
C THR A 64 2.53 25.48 2.49
N MET A 65 1.57 26.29 2.01
CA MET A 65 0.21 25.82 1.71
C MET A 65 0.19 24.84 0.54
N ILE A 66 0.89 25.15 -0.57
CA ILE A 66 0.99 24.24 -1.72
C ILE A 66 1.70 22.94 -1.32
N TRP A 67 2.78 23.02 -0.55
CA TRP A 67 3.47 21.86 -0.02
C TRP A 67 2.57 20.99 0.87
N SER A 68 1.83 21.61 1.79
CA SER A 68 0.88 20.91 2.65
C SER A 68 -0.25 20.25 1.84
N LEU A 69 -0.69 20.89 0.76
CA LEU A 69 -1.65 20.31 -0.18
C LEU A 69 -1.07 19.08 -0.88
N ILE A 70 0.14 19.16 -1.44
CA ILE A 70 0.85 18.03 -2.07
C ILE A 70 0.95 16.83 -1.11
N VAL A 71 1.32 17.09 0.15
CA VAL A 71 1.43 16.04 1.17
C VAL A 71 0.08 15.42 1.47
N SER A 72 -0.94 16.23 1.75
CA SER A 72 -2.28 15.78 2.18
C SER A 72 -3.11 15.12 1.08
N MET A 73 -2.88 15.45 -0.19
CA MET A 73 -3.61 14.86 -1.32
C MET A 73 -3.40 13.34 -1.44
N PHE A 74 -2.30 12.80 -0.91
CA PHE A 74 -2.13 11.35 -0.79
C PHE A 74 -3.17 10.71 0.14
N ALA A 75 -3.47 11.34 1.28
CA ALA A 75 -4.49 10.85 2.21
C ALA A 75 -5.90 10.99 1.61
N VAL A 76 -6.18 12.11 0.93
CA VAL A 76 -7.44 12.33 0.21
C VAL A 76 -7.65 11.27 -0.86
N GLY A 77 -6.63 11.01 -1.69
CA GLY A 77 -6.66 9.92 -2.66
C GLY A 77 -6.93 8.58 -1.99
N GLY A 78 -6.24 8.27 -0.89
CA GLY A 78 -6.41 7.04 -0.12
C GLY A 78 -7.83 6.82 0.39
N LEU A 79 -8.53 7.88 0.81
CA LEU A 79 -9.93 7.83 1.20
C LEU A 79 -10.82 7.38 0.03
N PHE A 80 -10.70 8.03 -1.13
CA PHE A 80 -11.49 7.67 -2.32
C PHE A 80 -11.14 6.28 -2.84
N GLY A 81 -9.86 5.91 -2.79
CA GLY A 81 -9.39 4.56 -3.12
C GLY A 81 -10.05 3.51 -2.23
N ALA A 82 -10.04 3.70 -0.91
CA ALA A 82 -10.64 2.77 0.05
C ALA A 82 -12.16 2.62 -0.13
N ILE A 83 -12.89 3.72 -0.39
CA ILE A 83 -14.34 3.68 -0.64
C ILE A 83 -14.65 2.88 -1.92
N SER A 84 -13.79 2.96 -2.93
CA SER A 84 -13.99 2.29 -4.22
C SER A 84 -13.72 0.77 -4.21
N VAL A 85 -13.10 0.23 -3.16
CA VAL A 85 -12.64 -1.17 -3.09
C VAL A 85 -13.76 -2.15 -3.39
N LYS A 86 -14.90 -2.03 -2.70
CA LYS A 86 -16.04 -2.94 -2.86
C LYS A 86 -16.54 -2.92 -4.31
N PHE A 87 -16.83 -1.73 -4.82
CA PHE A 87 -17.36 -1.56 -6.17
C PHE A 87 -16.41 -2.12 -7.25
N ILE A 88 -15.12 -1.81 -7.17
CA ILE A 88 -14.13 -2.25 -8.16
C ILE A 88 -13.88 -3.76 -8.06
N SER A 89 -13.79 -4.31 -6.84
CA SER A 89 -13.50 -5.73 -6.62
C SER A 89 -14.67 -6.64 -7.01
N ASP A 90 -15.90 -6.18 -6.81
CA ASP A 90 -17.12 -6.90 -7.23
C ASP A 90 -17.30 -6.82 -8.75
N LEU A 91 -17.02 -5.66 -9.38
CA LEU A 91 -17.20 -5.48 -10.82
C LEU A 91 -16.13 -6.20 -11.66
N LEU A 92 -14.87 -6.11 -11.27
CA LEU A 92 -13.74 -6.60 -12.07
C LEU A 92 -13.22 -7.97 -11.61
N GLY A 93 -13.54 -8.41 -10.39
CA GLY A 93 -12.81 -9.47 -9.70
C GLY A 93 -11.49 -8.96 -9.12
N ARG A 94 -10.85 -9.77 -8.28
CA ARG A 94 -9.72 -9.33 -7.43
C ARG A 94 -8.44 -9.11 -8.23
N LYS A 95 -8.13 -10.00 -9.18
CA LYS A 95 -6.95 -9.90 -10.04
C LYS A 95 -7.01 -8.69 -10.96
N LYS A 96 -8.13 -8.50 -11.64
CA LYS A 96 -8.28 -7.34 -12.55
C LYS A 96 -8.34 -6.03 -11.76
N ALA A 97 -8.95 -6.01 -10.57
CA ALA A 97 -8.89 -4.86 -9.68
C ALA A 97 -7.44 -4.49 -9.31
N MET A 98 -6.61 -5.50 -8.97
CA MET A 98 -5.18 -5.28 -8.71
C MET A 98 -4.40 -4.79 -9.94
N SER A 99 -4.67 -5.33 -11.14
CA SER A 99 -4.07 -4.82 -12.38
C SER A 99 -4.47 -3.37 -12.67
N CYS A 100 -5.75 -3.03 -12.48
CA CYS A 100 -6.26 -1.66 -12.65
C CYS A 100 -5.56 -0.71 -11.66
N ASN A 101 -5.44 -1.13 -10.39
CA ASN A 101 -4.73 -0.37 -9.38
C ASN A 101 -3.27 -0.09 -9.77
N SER A 102 -2.54 -1.12 -10.22
CA SER A 102 -1.17 -0.97 -10.69
C SER A 102 -1.06 -0.03 -11.90
N PHE A 103 -2.05 -0.03 -12.80
CA PHE A 103 -2.09 0.91 -13.92
C PHE A 103 -2.23 2.37 -13.44
N ILE A 104 -3.08 2.61 -12.43
CA ILE A 104 -3.23 3.94 -11.80
C ILE A 104 -1.90 4.39 -11.17
N ALA A 105 -1.16 3.49 -10.51
CA ALA A 105 0.15 3.79 -9.95
C ALA A 105 1.19 4.18 -11.02
N VAL A 106 1.20 3.47 -12.16
CA VAL A 106 2.09 3.78 -13.29
C VAL A 106 1.70 5.13 -13.92
N LEU A 107 0.41 5.40 -14.06
CA LEU A 107 -0.08 6.70 -14.55
C LEU A 107 0.35 7.84 -13.61
N ALA A 108 0.21 7.66 -12.30
CA ALA A 108 0.65 8.63 -11.29
C ALA A 108 2.16 8.94 -11.40
N ALA A 109 2.98 7.91 -11.64
CA ALA A 109 4.41 8.09 -11.90
C ALA A 109 4.68 8.85 -13.19
N GLY A 110 3.90 8.62 -14.25
CA GLY A 110 3.96 9.42 -15.47
C GLY A 110 3.75 10.92 -15.21
N PHE A 111 2.72 11.28 -14.44
CA PHE A 111 2.48 12.67 -14.01
C PHE A 111 3.63 13.23 -13.17
N MET A 112 4.17 12.43 -12.24
CA MET A 112 5.30 12.83 -11.40
C MET A 112 6.57 13.11 -12.21
N LEU A 113 6.94 12.22 -13.13
CA LEU A 113 8.12 12.38 -14.00
C LEU A 113 7.96 13.55 -14.98
N ALA A 114 6.76 13.75 -15.52
CA ALA A 114 6.51 14.85 -16.45
C ALA A 114 6.46 16.22 -15.77
N SER A 115 6.26 16.28 -14.44
CA SER A 115 6.06 17.53 -13.69
C SER A 115 7.22 18.52 -13.85
N LYS A 116 8.48 18.04 -13.84
CA LYS A 116 9.66 18.89 -14.06
C LYS A 116 9.74 19.43 -15.48
N ASN A 117 9.51 18.58 -16.48
CA ASN A 117 9.62 18.96 -17.88
C ASN A 117 8.58 20.01 -18.28
N VAL A 118 7.39 19.96 -17.67
CA VAL A 118 6.29 20.91 -17.92
C VAL A 118 6.34 22.10 -16.94
N ASN A 119 7.27 22.11 -15.98
CA ASN A 119 7.39 23.12 -14.92
C ASN A 119 6.06 23.36 -14.18
N SER A 120 5.37 22.27 -13.77
CA SER A 120 4.05 22.32 -13.15
C SER A 120 4.01 21.55 -11.83
N PHE A 121 3.82 22.29 -10.74
CA PHE A 121 3.57 21.71 -9.41
C PHE A 121 2.15 21.12 -9.30
N GLU A 122 1.22 21.53 -10.15
CA GLU A 122 -0.13 20.98 -10.21
C GLU A 122 -0.12 19.49 -10.63
N MET A 123 0.80 19.11 -11.52
CA MET A 123 1.00 17.70 -11.88
C MET A 123 1.46 16.86 -10.69
N ILE A 124 2.24 17.44 -9.76
CA ILE A 124 2.65 16.77 -8.52
C ILE A 124 1.43 16.54 -7.62
N ILE A 125 0.53 17.52 -7.50
CA ILE A 125 -0.72 17.41 -6.74
C ILE A 125 -1.58 16.26 -7.28
N VAL A 126 -1.78 16.20 -8.60
CA VAL A 126 -2.51 15.12 -9.28
C VAL A 126 -1.83 13.78 -9.07
N ALA A 127 -0.51 13.70 -9.25
CA ALA A 127 0.25 12.47 -9.03
C ALA A 127 0.10 11.97 -7.58
N ARG A 128 0.16 12.86 -6.58
CA ARG A 128 -0.03 12.49 -5.17
C ARG A 128 -1.44 11.99 -4.88
N PHE A 129 -2.45 12.59 -5.47
CA PHE A 129 -3.82 12.08 -5.40
C PHE A 129 -3.92 10.66 -5.98
N LEU A 130 -3.38 10.43 -7.18
CA LEU A 130 -3.44 9.12 -7.84
C LEU A 130 -2.62 8.04 -7.10
N PHE A 131 -1.44 8.37 -6.59
CA PHE A 131 -0.69 7.47 -5.71
C PHE A 131 -1.46 7.16 -4.42
N GLY A 132 -2.13 8.17 -3.86
CA GLY A 132 -3.04 7.99 -2.71
C GLY A 132 -4.18 7.03 -3.04
N TYR A 133 -4.87 7.26 -4.15
CA TYR A 133 -5.95 6.40 -4.63
C TYR A 133 -5.47 4.95 -4.82
N SER A 134 -4.33 4.78 -5.47
CA SER A 134 -3.68 3.48 -5.64
C SER A 134 -3.33 2.82 -4.30
N ALA A 135 -2.88 3.60 -3.31
CA ALA A 135 -2.58 3.08 -1.98
C ALA A 135 -3.85 2.60 -1.26
N GLY A 136 -4.93 3.38 -1.32
CA GLY A 136 -6.21 3.05 -0.70
C GLY A 136 -6.88 1.84 -1.34
N LEU A 137 -6.95 1.79 -2.67
CA LEU A 137 -7.52 0.64 -3.38
C LEU A 137 -6.61 -0.59 -3.26
N GLY A 138 -5.33 -0.44 -3.63
CA GLY A 138 -4.36 -1.53 -3.69
C GLY A 138 -4.11 -2.23 -2.37
N MET A 139 -3.95 -1.50 -1.25
CA MET A 139 -3.69 -2.14 0.04
C MET A 139 -4.86 -3.02 0.51
N ASN A 140 -6.10 -2.55 0.30
CA ASN A 140 -7.30 -3.30 0.71
C ASN A 140 -7.56 -4.48 -0.23
N THR A 141 -7.47 -4.29 -1.55
CA THR A 141 -7.62 -5.38 -2.51
C THR A 141 -6.51 -6.42 -2.34
N HIS A 142 -5.28 -6.01 -2.04
CA HIS A 142 -4.18 -6.93 -1.74
C HIS A 142 -4.50 -7.79 -0.51
N LEU A 143 -5.00 -7.20 0.58
CA LEU A 143 -5.38 -7.95 1.78
C LEU A 143 -6.49 -8.98 1.50
N ILE A 144 -7.52 -8.57 0.73
CA ILE A 144 -8.60 -9.47 0.31
C ILE A 144 -8.04 -10.60 -0.54
N TYR A 145 -7.18 -10.29 -1.51
CA TYR A 145 -6.55 -11.27 -2.38
C TYR A 145 -5.78 -12.32 -1.57
N LEU A 146 -4.92 -11.89 -0.65
CA LEU A 146 -4.17 -12.77 0.25
C LEU A 146 -5.09 -13.65 1.11
N GLY A 147 -6.19 -13.08 1.61
CA GLY A 147 -7.18 -13.81 2.41
C GLY A 147 -7.91 -14.89 1.62
N GLU A 148 -8.25 -14.62 0.36
CA GLU A 148 -8.99 -15.53 -0.52
C GLU A 148 -8.12 -16.64 -1.13
N ILE A 149 -6.82 -16.40 -1.34
CA ILE A 149 -5.91 -17.44 -1.86
C ILE A 149 -5.36 -18.36 -0.77
N SER A 150 -5.41 -17.95 0.50
CA SER A 150 -4.72 -18.67 1.57
C SER A 150 -5.60 -19.72 2.25
N PRO A 151 -5.07 -20.95 2.44
CA PRO A 151 -5.70 -21.96 3.27
C PRO A 151 -5.94 -21.44 4.68
N ARG A 152 -7.06 -21.83 5.29
CA ARG A 152 -7.51 -21.32 6.58
C ARG A 152 -6.45 -21.40 7.69
N LYS A 153 -5.66 -22.48 7.71
CA LYS A 153 -4.60 -22.73 8.70
C LYS A 153 -3.44 -21.72 8.63
N ILE A 154 -3.11 -21.21 7.45
CA ILE A 154 -1.96 -20.31 7.23
C ILE A 154 -2.35 -18.89 6.82
N ARG A 155 -3.66 -18.62 6.68
CA ARG A 155 -4.23 -17.32 6.29
C ARG A 155 -3.67 -16.17 7.11
N GLY A 156 -3.54 -16.33 8.43
CA GLY A 156 -2.99 -15.28 9.30
C GLY A 156 -1.52 -14.94 9.01
N ILE A 157 -0.69 -15.94 8.67
CA ILE A 157 0.72 -15.70 8.34
C ILE A 157 0.84 -15.07 6.95
N VAL A 158 0.04 -15.54 5.99
CA VAL A 158 0.03 -14.98 4.63
C VAL A 158 -0.42 -13.52 4.65
N THR A 159 -1.48 -13.16 5.38
CA THR A 159 -1.93 -11.77 5.48
C THR A 159 -0.94 -10.86 6.21
N LEU A 160 -0.15 -11.40 7.15
CA LEU A 160 0.90 -10.65 7.86
C LEU A 160 2.02 -10.16 6.93
N THR A 161 2.25 -10.83 5.79
CA THR A 161 3.22 -10.38 4.79
C THR A 161 2.93 -8.97 4.27
N LEU A 162 1.65 -8.55 4.26
CA LEU A 162 1.23 -7.19 3.92
C LEU A 162 1.98 -6.14 4.76
N ALA A 163 2.06 -6.34 6.08
CA ALA A 163 2.74 -5.43 6.99
C ALA A 163 4.26 -5.46 6.76
N THR A 164 4.83 -6.64 6.47
CA THR A 164 6.26 -6.78 6.14
C THR A 164 6.63 -5.99 4.89
N PHE A 165 5.85 -6.10 3.81
CA PHE A 165 6.09 -5.33 2.58
C PHE A 165 5.88 -3.84 2.80
N LEU A 166 4.89 -3.43 3.58
CA LEU A 166 4.69 -2.03 3.96
C LEU A 166 5.93 -1.46 4.67
N SER A 167 6.46 -2.16 5.67
CA SER A 167 7.69 -1.77 6.37
C SER A 167 8.91 -1.76 5.45
N LEU A 168 9.05 -2.75 4.57
CA LEU A 168 10.11 -2.79 3.56
C LEU A 168 10.04 -1.60 2.61
N GLY A 169 8.84 -1.21 2.19
CA GLY A 169 8.57 -0.01 1.40
C GLY A 169 9.03 1.26 2.10
N LYS A 170 8.66 1.42 3.39
CA LYS A 170 9.08 2.58 4.19
C LYS A 170 10.60 2.70 4.28
N VAL A 171 11.31 1.61 4.53
CA VAL A 171 12.78 1.62 4.59
C VAL A 171 13.38 1.91 3.22
N SER A 172 12.83 1.33 2.16
CA SER A 172 13.28 1.59 0.80
C SER A 172 13.11 3.07 0.45
N GLY A 173 11.96 3.69 0.77
CA GLY A 173 11.76 5.13 0.55
C GLY A 173 12.82 6.00 1.23
N ARG A 174 13.26 5.63 2.44
CA ARG A 174 14.34 6.31 3.16
C ARG A 174 15.72 6.03 2.56
N ALA A 175 15.98 4.79 2.13
CA ALA A 175 17.23 4.38 1.50
C ALA A 175 17.43 5.08 0.14
N PHE A 176 16.44 5.03 -0.74
CA PHE A 176 16.51 5.73 -2.04
C PHE A 176 16.57 7.26 -1.88
N GLY A 177 16.04 7.79 -0.76
CA GLY A 177 16.16 9.21 -0.40
C GLY A 177 17.57 9.67 0.01
N LEU A 178 18.55 8.77 0.17
CA LEU A 178 19.94 9.16 0.42
C LEU A 178 20.49 10.02 -0.73
N SER A 179 21.33 11.01 -0.39
CA SER A 179 21.93 11.94 -1.36
C SER A 179 22.76 11.19 -2.41
N GLU A 180 23.37 10.10 -2.00
CA GLU A 180 24.24 9.24 -2.79
C GLU A 180 23.45 8.42 -3.81
N ILE A 181 22.15 8.19 -3.56
CA ILE A 181 21.26 7.40 -4.43
C ILE A 181 20.43 8.34 -5.30
N LEU A 182 19.21 8.71 -4.88
CA LEU A 182 18.28 9.52 -5.67
C LEU A 182 17.76 10.76 -4.93
N GLY A 183 18.20 11.02 -3.70
CA GLY A 183 17.82 12.21 -2.94
C GLY A 183 18.45 13.52 -3.42
N ARG A 184 18.65 13.71 -4.72
CA ARG A 184 19.28 14.93 -5.27
C ARG A 184 18.21 15.84 -5.85
N GLU A 185 18.56 17.10 -6.06
CA GLU A 185 17.68 18.08 -6.70
C GLU A 185 17.26 17.63 -8.12
N ASP A 186 18.18 17.03 -8.86
CA ASP A 186 17.94 16.61 -10.24
C ASP A 186 17.10 15.34 -10.35
N THR A 187 17.01 14.51 -9.29
CA THR A 187 16.45 13.15 -9.37
C THR A 187 15.26 12.88 -8.43
N TRP A 188 14.70 13.88 -7.76
CA TRP A 188 13.61 13.67 -6.79
C TRP A 188 12.31 13.15 -7.41
N ASP A 189 12.01 13.52 -8.65
CA ASP A 189 10.88 13.06 -9.44
C ASP A 189 11.04 11.58 -9.82
N ILE A 190 12.27 11.17 -10.17
CA ILE A 190 12.64 9.77 -10.38
C ILE A 190 12.49 8.99 -9.07
N LEU A 191 13.03 9.50 -7.96
CA LEU A 191 12.90 8.91 -6.62
C LEU A 191 11.43 8.58 -6.30
N LEU A 192 10.54 9.54 -6.48
CA LEU A 192 9.11 9.36 -6.20
C LEU A 192 8.40 8.41 -7.19
N SER A 193 9.06 8.06 -8.30
CA SER A 193 8.50 7.19 -9.34
C SER A 193 9.09 5.78 -9.33
N VAL A 194 10.20 5.52 -8.61
CA VAL A 194 10.85 4.20 -8.52
C VAL A 194 9.87 3.10 -8.11
N ALA A 195 9.00 3.38 -7.13
CA ALA A 195 8.05 2.39 -6.66
C ALA A 195 7.08 1.92 -7.76
N ALA A 196 6.81 2.73 -8.79
CA ALA A 196 5.91 2.37 -9.89
C ALA A 196 6.52 1.31 -10.82
N LEU A 197 7.84 1.12 -10.79
CA LEU A 197 8.48 0.00 -11.47
C LEU A 197 7.92 -1.34 -10.97
N PHE A 198 7.71 -1.49 -9.66
CA PHE A 198 7.12 -2.70 -9.11
C PHE A 198 5.66 -2.87 -9.49
N SER A 199 4.90 -1.77 -9.63
CA SER A 199 3.55 -1.81 -10.18
C SER A 199 3.53 -2.24 -11.64
N PHE A 200 4.48 -1.78 -12.45
CA PHE A 200 4.63 -2.25 -13.84
C PHE A 200 4.95 -3.74 -13.91
N VAL A 201 5.88 -4.22 -13.08
CA VAL A 201 6.18 -5.66 -12.96
C VAL A 201 4.93 -6.44 -12.56
N GLN A 202 4.12 -5.92 -11.62
CA GLN A 202 2.85 -6.53 -11.25
C GLN A 202 1.87 -6.59 -12.43
N ILE A 203 1.75 -5.55 -13.27
CA ILE A 203 0.89 -5.59 -14.47
C ILE A 203 1.30 -6.71 -15.41
N VAL A 204 2.61 -6.89 -15.62
CA VAL A 204 3.15 -7.91 -16.53
C VAL A 204 3.00 -9.31 -15.94
N MET A 205 3.25 -9.47 -14.64
CA MET A 205 3.29 -10.78 -13.99
C MET A 205 1.90 -11.31 -13.61
N LEU A 206 0.98 -10.45 -13.20
CA LEU A 206 -0.31 -10.86 -12.67
C LEU A 206 -1.18 -11.69 -13.64
N PRO A 207 -1.18 -11.46 -14.98
CA PRO A 207 -1.88 -12.31 -15.94
C PRO A 207 -1.48 -13.79 -15.91
N PHE A 208 -0.23 -14.11 -15.54
CA PHE A 208 0.28 -15.48 -15.46
C PHE A 208 -0.21 -16.23 -14.22
N PHE A 209 -0.84 -15.54 -13.28
CA PHE A 209 -1.38 -16.15 -12.07
C PHE A 209 -2.89 -16.40 -12.16
N PRO A 210 -3.38 -17.42 -11.43
CA PRO A 210 -4.81 -17.68 -11.37
C PRO A 210 -5.55 -16.53 -10.66
N GLU A 211 -6.83 -16.38 -11.00
CA GLU A 211 -7.76 -15.57 -10.21
C GLU A 211 -7.96 -16.19 -8.82
N THR A 212 -8.54 -15.45 -7.85
CA THR A 212 -8.72 -15.98 -6.50
C THR A 212 -9.65 -17.22 -6.52
N PRO A 213 -9.26 -18.34 -5.85
CA PRO A 213 -10.06 -19.56 -5.83
C PRO A 213 -11.50 -19.33 -5.36
N ARG A 214 -11.67 -18.49 -4.32
CA ARG A 214 -12.98 -18.11 -3.79
C ARG A 214 -13.85 -17.41 -4.84
N TYR A 215 -13.29 -16.48 -5.61
CA TYR A 215 -14.03 -15.80 -6.69
C TYR A 215 -14.45 -16.79 -7.78
N LEU A 216 -13.56 -17.71 -8.18
CA LEU A 216 -13.86 -18.74 -9.18
C LEU A 216 -14.96 -19.70 -8.72
N LEU A 217 -14.96 -20.07 -7.44
CA LEU A 217 -15.94 -20.98 -6.87
C LEU A 217 -17.29 -20.31 -6.64
N ILE A 218 -17.30 -19.19 -5.92
CA ILE A 218 -18.54 -18.56 -5.43
C ILE A 218 -19.19 -17.69 -6.50
N GLU A 219 -18.42 -16.82 -7.16
CA GLU A 219 -18.99 -15.84 -8.10
C GLU A 219 -19.13 -16.39 -9.52
N LYS A 220 -18.27 -17.35 -9.90
CA LYS A 220 -18.32 -17.99 -11.23
C LYS A 220 -18.91 -19.39 -11.24
N GLY A 221 -19.04 -20.07 -10.10
CA GLY A 221 -19.54 -21.45 -10.03
C GLY A 221 -18.65 -22.47 -10.76
N ASP A 222 -17.35 -22.20 -10.90
CA ASP A 222 -16.41 -23.05 -11.64
C ASP A 222 -15.49 -23.83 -10.70
N ASP A 223 -15.97 -24.97 -10.24
CA ASP A 223 -15.26 -25.90 -9.34
C ASP A 223 -13.92 -26.36 -9.93
N LYS A 224 -13.88 -26.59 -11.24
CA LYS A 224 -12.68 -27.08 -11.94
C LYS A 224 -11.62 -25.99 -11.99
N ALA A 225 -12.00 -24.76 -12.30
CA ALA A 225 -11.09 -23.62 -12.27
C ALA A 225 -10.60 -23.31 -10.85
N CYS A 226 -11.47 -23.43 -9.84
CA CYS A 226 -11.09 -23.30 -8.43
C CYS A 226 -10.02 -24.32 -8.04
N LYS A 227 -10.25 -25.62 -8.30
CA LYS A 227 -9.29 -26.69 -8.02
C LYS A 227 -7.96 -26.46 -8.73
N LYS A 228 -7.99 -26.07 -10.01
CA LYS A 228 -6.79 -25.75 -10.79
C LYS A 228 -6.03 -24.54 -10.22
N ALA A 229 -6.73 -23.51 -9.74
CA ALA A 229 -6.13 -22.35 -9.10
C ALA A 229 -5.42 -22.74 -7.79
N LEU A 230 -6.08 -23.53 -6.93
CA LEU A 230 -5.48 -24.03 -5.69
C LEU A 230 -4.25 -24.88 -5.97
N GLN A 231 -4.32 -25.79 -6.95
CA GLN A 231 -3.18 -26.62 -7.35
C GLN A 231 -2.01 -25.79 -7.91
N SER A 232 -2.29 -24.73 -8.66
CA SER A 232 -1.25 -23.82 -9.15
C SER A 232 -0.59 -23.02 -8.03
N LEU A 233 -1.33 -22.67 -6.98
CA LEU A 233 -0.83 -21.84 -5.88
C LEU A 233 -0.06 -22.68 -4.86
N TRP A 234 -0.62 -23.82 -4.45
CA TRP A 234 -0.16 -24.58 -3.28
C TRP A 234 0.44 -25.95 -3.63
N GLY A 235 0.53 -26.30 -4.92
CA GLY A 235 1.09 -27.55 -5.41
C GLY A 235 0.04 -28.60 -5.78
N GLN A 236 0.47 -29.75 -6.31
CA GLN A 236 -0.47 -30.82 -6.65
C GLN A 236 -1.06 -31.45 -5.38
N GLY A 237 -2.39 -31.60 -5.36
CA GLY A 237 -3.11 -32.12 -4.21
C GLY A 237 -4.62 -32.17 -4.45
N ASP A 238 -5.32 -32.81 -3.52
CA ASP A 238 -6.77 -32.76 -3.45
C ASP A 238 -7.18 -31.64 -2.50
N TYR A 239 -7.88 -30.64 -3.02
CA TYR A 239 -8.29 -29.44 -2.29
C TYR A 239 -9.80 -29.42 -2.04
N GLN A 240 -10.44 -30.60 -2.03
CA GLN A 240 -11.88 -30.71 -1.85
C GLN A 240 -12.31 -30.16 -0.48
N GLN A 241 -11.54 -30.42 0.57
CA GLN A 241 -11.81 -29.91 1.90
C GLN A 241 -11.82 -28.37 1.93
N GLU A 242 -10.82 -27.73 1.31
CA GLU A 242 -10.72 -26.27 1.23
C GLU A 242 -11.89 -25.66 0.44
N MET A 243 -12.35 -26.35 -0.61
CA MET A 243 -13.53 -25.94 -1.38
C MET A 243 -14.82 -26.05 -0.56
N ASP A 244 -15.01 -27.15 0.16
CA ASP A 244 -16.16 -27.36 1.04
C ASP A 244 -16.19 -26.33 2.19
N GLU A 245 -15.02 -26.02 2.76
CA GLU A 245 -14.86 -24.95 3.76
C GLU A 245 -15.27 -23.58 3.19
N MET A 246 -14.86 -23.25 1.95
CA MET A 246 -15.26 -22.01 1.29
C MET A 246 -16.78 -21.91 1.06
N LEU A 247 -17.42 -23.01 0.65
CA LEU A 247 -18.88 -23.06 0.49
C LEU A 247 -19.60 -22.91 1.83
N THR A 248 -19.08 -23.53 2.90
CA THR A 248 -19.64 -23.42 4.24
C THR A 248 -19.52 -21.99 4.78
N GLU A 249 -18.36 -21.33 4.59
CA GLU A 249 -18.17 -19.92 4.93
C GLU A 249 -19.14 -19.01 4.16
N GLN A 250 -19.36 -19.29 2.87
CA GLN A 250 -20.29 -18.51 2.05
C GLN A 250 -21.74 -18.67 2.49
N ALA A 251 -22.19 -19.89 2.75
CA ALA A 251 -23.55 -20.16 3.23
C ALA A 251 -23.83 -19.44 4.57
N ALA A 252 -22.83 -19.38 5.46
CA ALA A 252 -22.95 -18.63 6.71
C ALA A 252 -23.06 -17.10 6.49
N ILE A 253 -22.38 -16.56 5.46
CA ILE A 253 -22.47 -15.14 5.09
C ILE A 253 -23.82 -14.81 4.46
N GLU A 254 -24.34 -15.67 3.58
CA GLU A 254 -25.64 -15.48 2.92
C GLU A 254 -26.82 -15.65 3.87
N ALA A 255 -26.68 -16.50 4.90
CA ALA A 255 -27.66 -16.64 5.96
C ALA A 255 -27.77 -15.36 6.83
N ALA A 256 -26.74 -14.51 6.83
CA ALA A 256 -26.77 -13.23 7.54
C ALA A 256 -27.36 -12.12 6.65
N PRO A 257 -28.27 -11.28 7.17
CA PRO A 257 -28.83 -10.18 6.39
C PRO A 257 -27.72 -9.18 6.00
N PRO A 258 -27.76 -8.59 4.79
CA PRO A 258 -26.79 -7.58 4.39
C PRO A 258 -26.90 -6.36 5.31
N VAL A 259 -25.85 -6.10 6.08
CA VAL A 259 -25.84 -5.00 7.04
C VAL A 259 -25.19 -3.77 6.41
N SER A 260 -25.94 -2.68 6.30
CA SER A 260 -25.39 -1.38 5.92
C SER A 260 -24.57 -0.76 7.06
N LEU A 261 -23.65 0.16 6.74
CA LEU A 261 -22.85 0.87 7.74
C LEU A 261 -23.71 1.59 8.80
N LEU A 262 -24.85 2.14 8.38
CA LEU A 262 -25.78 2.82 9.30
C LEU A 262 -26.49 1.83 10.22
N GLN A 263 -26.80 0.62 9.73
CA GLN A 263 -27.36 -0.45 10.55
C GLN A 263 -26.34 -1.00 11.54
N LEU A 264 -25.07 -1.16 11.15
CA LEU A 264 -23.97 -1.56 12.05
C LEU A 264 -23.81 -0.59 13.22
N LEU A 265 -23.90 0.72 12.96
CA LEU A 265 -23.82 1.73 14.02
C LEU A 265 -25.06 1.75 14.93
N ARG A 266 -26.21 1.33 14.41
CA ARG A 266 -27.48 1.28 15.15
C ARG A 266 -27.62 0.00 15.98
N ASP A 267 -27.02 -1.10 15.54
CA ASP A 267 -27.05 -2.38 16.22
C ASP A 267 -26.28 -2.33 17.55
N ARG A 268 -27.00 -2.45 18.67
CA ARG A 268 -26.42 -2.38 20.02
C ARG A 268 -25.43 -3.51 20.31
N THR A 269 -25.50 -4.65 19.62
CA THR A 269 -24.63 -5.80 19.86
C THR A 269 -23.19 -5.54 19.39
N VAL A 270 -23.04 -4.87 18.25
CA VAL A 270 -21.73 -4.58 17.63
C VAL A 270 -21.31 -3.11 17.77
N ARG A 271 -22.20 -2.20 18.16
CA ARG A 271 -21.93 -0.76 18.26
C ARG A 271 -20.68 -0.44 19.09
N TRP A 272 -20.50 -1.07 20.24
CA TRP A 272 -19.31 -0.84 21.07
C TRP A 272 -18.04 -1.33 20.39
N GLN A 273 -18.11 -2.43 19.63
CA GLN A 273 -16.96 -2.91 18.83
C GLN A 273 -16.61 -1.89 17.73
N VAL A 274 -17.60 -1.38 17.01
CA VAL A 274 -17.39 -0.36 15.97
C VAL A 274 -16.82 0.94 16.56
N ILE A 275 -17.35 1.40 17.69
CA ILE A 275 -16.84 2.59 18.40
C ILE A 275 -15.39 2.37 18.86
N THR A 276 -15.09 1.23 19.49
CA THR A 276 -13.74 0.92 19.96
C THR A 276 -12.74 0.87 18.81
N ILE A 277 -13.06 0.18 17.71
CA ILE A 277 -12.18 0.12 16.54
C ILE A 277 -11.98 1.52 15.94
N SER A 278 -13.07 2.28 15.79
CA SER A 278 -12.99 3.66 15.25
C SER A 278 -12.12 4.56 16.12
N THR A 279 -12.30 4.51 17.44
CA THR A 279 -11.50 5.28 18.39
C THR A 279 -10.02 4.87 18.33
N ILE A 280 -9.71 3.57 18.29
CA ILE A 280 -8.32 3.10 18.18
C ILE A 280 -7.67 3.61 16.90
N TYR A 281 -8.34 3.52 15.75
CA TYR A 281 -7.81 4.03 14.48
C TYR A 281 -7.64 5.56 14.50
N CYS A 282 -8.59 6.30 15.05
CA CYS A 282 -8.49 7.75 15.22
C CYS A 282 -7.31 8.13 16.12
N CYS A 283 -7.18 7.51 17.30
CA CYS A 283 -6.07 7.75 18.22
C CYS A 283 -4.73 7.38 17.58
N ASN A 284 -4.66 6.29 16.81
CA ASN A 284 -3.44 5.89 16.11
C ASN A 284 -3.03 6.92 15.05
N GLN A 285 -3.98 7.44 14.25
CA GLN A 285 -3.67 8.48 13.26
C GLN A 285 -3.33 9.84 13.91
N LEU A 286 -4.02 10.20 15.00
CA LEU A 286 -3.81 11.45 15.74
C LEU A 286 -2.56 11.43 16.63
N SER A 287 -1.94 10.26 16.85
CA SER A 287 -0.66 10.14 17.58
C SER A 287 0.51 10.87 16.90
N GLY A 288 0.35 11.30 15.64
CA GLY A 288 1.39 11.97 14.87
C GLY A 288 2.35 11.03 14.14
N MET A 289 2.12 9.71 14.14
CA MET A 289 2.98 8.74 13.46
C MET A 289 3.17 9.05 11.96
N SER A 290 2.09 9.46 11.28
CA SER A 290 2.13 9.87 9.87
C SER A 290 2.92 11.16 9.66
N THR A 291 2.81 12.11 10.59
CA THR A 291 3.57 13.37 10.59
C THR A 291 5.05 13.08 10.74
N ILE A 292 5.43 12.26 11.73
CA ILE A 292 6.82 11.85 11.94
C ILE A 292 7.35 11.18 10.66
N SER A 293 6.62 10.22 10.08
CA SER A 293 7.08 9.48 8.89
C SER A 293 7.26 10.37 7.65
N THR A 294 6.43 11.39 7.48
CA THR A 294 6.43 12.26 6.31
C THR A 294 7.39 13.44 6.45
N PHE A 295 7.45 14.04 7.63
CA PHE A 295 8.24 15.25 7.91
C PHE A 295 9.51 14.96 8.72
N THR A 296 9.96 13.71 8.78
CA THR A 296 11.15 13.33 9.58
C THR A 296 12.37 14.21 9.26
N TYR A 297 12.58 14.50 7.97
CA TYR A 297 13.71 15.32 7.52
C TYR A 297 13.63 16.74 8.09
N ASP A 298 12.46 17.37 7.99
CA ASP A 298 12.23 18.75 8.44
C ASP A 298 12.31 18.84 9.97
N ILE A 299 11.74 17.88 10.70
CA ILE A 299 11.81 17.79 12.17
C ILE A 299 13.27 17.70 12.64
N PHE A 300 14.09 16.84 12.03
CA PHE A 300 15.49 16.72 12.40
C PHE A 300 16.32 17.93 11.98
N LEU A 301 15.94 18.60 10.89
CA LEU A 301 16.56 19.84 10.47
C LEU A 301 16.32 20.96 11.50
N GLU A 302 15.08 21.12 11.95
CA GLU A 302 14.71 22.08 13.00
C GLU A 302 15.35 21.75 14.36
N ALA A 303 15.54 20.47 14.67
CA ALA A 303 16.26 20.01 15.86
C ALA A 303 17.78 20.32 15.83
N GLY A 304 18.30 20.91 14.76
CA GLY A 304 19.71 21.32 14.65
C GLY A 304 20.66 20.20 14.20
N ILE A 305 20.14 19.08 13.70
CA ILE A 305 20.98 17.99 13.19
C ILE A 305 21.62 18.43 11.86
N PRO A 306 22.95 18.22 11.66
CA PRO A 306 23.59 18.57 10.40
C PRO A 306 22.94 17.90 9.19
N LYS A 307 22.63 18.66 8.13
CA LYS A 307 21.96 18.18 6.90
C LYS A 307 22.55 16.88 6.33
N LYS A 308 23.88 16.73 6.40
CA LYS A 308 24.61 15.54 5.94
C LYS A 308 24.27 14.26 6.73
N LYS A 309 23.85 14.38 7.99
CA LYS A 309 23.54 13.26 8.89
C LYS A 309 22.05 12.88 8.90
N ILE A 310 21.15 13.83 8.63
CA ILE A 310 19.69 13.63 8.76
C ILE A 310 19.23 12.39 7.99
N ARG A 311 19.66 12.22 6.74
CA ARG A 311 19.20 11.11 5.88
C ARG A 311 19.68 9.73 6.33
N TYR A 312 20.84 9.66 6.99
CA TYR A 312 21.32 8.42 7.61
C TYR A 312 20.54 8.10 8.88
N ILE A 313 20.19 9.12 9.67
CA ILE A 313 19.39 8.96 10.89
C ILE A 313 17.97 8.50 10.53
N THR A 314 17.36 9.07 9.48
CA THR A 314 16.05 8.60 9.01
C THR A 314 16.13 7.16 8.52
N LEU A 315 17.18 6.77 7.79
CA LEU A 315 17.39 5.36 7.42
C LEU A 315 17.47 4.44 8.64
N GLY A 316 18.19 4.85 9.69
CA GLY A 316 18.27 4.12 10.96
C GLY A 316 16.90 3.94 11.63
N LEU A 317 16.04 4.96 11.62
CA LEU A 317 14.65 4.86 12.07
C LEU A 317 13.88 3.78 11.28
N GLY A 318 14.09 3.71 9.98
CA GLY A 318 13.50 2.66 9.14
C GLY A 318 13.98 1.25 9.50
N VAL A 319 15.28 1.07 9.73
CA VAL A 319 15.82 -0.23 10.16
C VAL A 319 15.21 -0.66 11.50
N ALA A 320 15.07 0.28 12.45
CA ALA A 320 14.41 0.01 13.72
C ALA A 320 12.94 -0.44 13.53
N GLU A 321 12.18 0.22 12.65
CA GLU A 321 10.80 -0.19 12.31
C GLU A 321 10.70 -1.62 11.77
N ILE A 322 11.63 -2.03 10.89
CA ILE A 322 11.69 -3.41 10.37
C ILE A 322 12.00 -4.40 11.50
N LEU A 323 13.00 -4.11 12.34
CA LEU A 323 13.36 -4.98 13.46
C LEU A 323 12.19 -5.15 14.44
N THR A 324 11.48 -4.07 14.76
CA THR A 324 10.26 -4.15 15.57
C THR A 324 9.17 -4.98 14.87
N SER A 325 8.99 -4.80 13.56
CA SER A 325 8.00 -5.58 12.80
C SER A 325 8.33 -7.09 12.83
N LEU A 326 9.59 -7.46 12.61
CA LEU A 326 10.05 -8.86 12.62
C LEU A 326 9.94 -9.50 14.00
N THR A 327 10.26 -8.77 15.07
CA THR A 327 10.15 -9.29 16.45
C THR A 327 8.69 -9.51 16.87
N CYS A 328 7.77 -8.62 16.46
CA CYS A 328 6.33 -8.82 16.68
C CYS A 328 5.79 -10.06 15.94
N VAL A 329 6.23 -10.28 14.70
CA VAL A 329 5.86 -11.47 13.88
C VAL A 329 6.33 -12.75 14.55
N SER A 330 7.55 -12.75 15.10
CA SER A 330 8.12 -13.91 15.78
C SER A 330 7.35 -14.33 17.03
N LYS A 331 6.74 -13.40 17.77
CA LYS A 331 5.95 -13.73 18.97
C LYS A 331 4.60 -14.35 18.64
N HIS A 332 3.96 -13.91 17.55
CA HIS A 332 2.68 -14.51 17.13
C HIS A 332 2.83 -15.94 16.61
N SER A 333 3.99 -16.29 16.05
CA SER A 333 4.30 -17.66 15.60
C SER A 333 4.62 -18.63 16.76
N VAL A 334 4.75 -18.13 17.99
CA VAL A 334 5.05 -18.92 19.21
C VAL A 334 3.78 -19.15 20.05
N CYS A 335 2.70 -18.41 19.79
CA CYS A 335 1.43 -18.50 20.53
C CYS A 335 0.28 -19.18 19.75
N ALA A 336 0.55 -19.75 18.58
CA ALA A 336 -0.38 -20.55 17.79
C ALA A 336 0.12 -21.99 17.68
#